data_AF-A0A3A0A0B5-F1
#
_entry.id   AF-A0A3A0A0B5-F1
#
_cell.length_a   1.000
_cell.length_b   1.000
_cell.length_c   1.000
_cell.angle_alpha   90.00
_cell.angle_beta   90.00
_cell.angle_gamma   90.00
#
_symmetry.space_group_name_H-M   'P 1'
#
loop_
_entity.id
_entity.type
_entity.pdbx_description
1 polymer ?
#
loop_
_entity_poly.entity_id
_entity_poly.type
_entity_poly.pdbx_seq_one_letter_code
_entity_poly.pdbx_strand_id
1 'polypeptide(L)'
;MAPSNVQGCNPFPANAFAGVAAVISRGTCEFSLKVYNAQQAGAVFAVIYNHAAGGDDIMNMGAGAQADQVTIPSVFIGHSNGLKLVDWYAAKGNASKLVYSPFGFQLGNTPDEIIAFSSRGPAVGNSLKPDLAAPGVNILAQGYTPGATGEARHLGYGQVSGTSMAAPHVAGAAILIRQMHPNWTPAEIKSALMSTAKYLDMYTVAGDPAQPLDMGAGRLDVAAAAAAGVLLDPPSLSYGLVTTGTKETITVNVRSIASAPETYALSTLYTG
;
A
#
# COMPACT_ATOMS: atom_id res chain seq x y z
N MET A 1 36.70 0.99 4.79
CA MET A 1 37.76 1.22 3.77
C MET A 1 37.14 1.88 2.55
N ALA A 2 37.82 2.93 2.06
CA ALA A 2 37.78 3.73 0.83
C ALA A 2 36.77 3.50 -0.35
N PRO A 3 36.54 4.53 -1.20
CA PRO A 3 35.40 4.68 -2.12
C PRO A 3 35.31 3.76 -3.34
N SER A 4 36.28 2.86 -3.59
CA SER A 4 36.32 2.09 -4.84
C SER A 4 35.37 0.88 -4.86
N ASN A 5 34.99 0.34 -3.70
CA ASN A 5 34.09 -0.82 -3.61
C ASN A 5 32.88 -0.56 -2.69
N VAL A 6 32.39 0.68 -2.65
CA VAL A 6 31.19 1.05 -1.87
C VAL A 6 29.93 0.30 -2.30
N GLN A 7 29.95 -0.24 -3.53
CA GLN A 7 28.86 -1.06 -4.05
C GLN A 7 29.01 -2.54 -3.69
N GLY A 8 30.16 -3.01 -3.17
CA GLY A 8 30.37 -4.43 -2.84
C GLY A 8 30.29 -5.39 -4.02
N CYS A 9 30.50 -4.92 -5.25
CA CYS A 9 30.47 -5.76 -6.45
C CYS A 9 31.72 -6.63 -6.60
N ASN A 10 32.82 -6.21 -5.98
CA ASN A 10 34.06 -6.99 -5.89
C ASN A 10 34.24 -7.54 -4.47
N PRO A 11 35.05 -8.60 -4.28
CA PRO A 11 35.42 -9.08 -2.95
C PRO A 11 36.05 -7.97 -2.10
N PHE A 12 35.70 -7.95 -0.82
CA PHE A 12 36.38 -7.09 0.16
C PHE A 12 37.62 -7.79 0.73
N PRO A 13 38.60 -7.04 1.28
CA PRO A 13 39.71 -7.64 2.02
C PRO A 13 39.20 -8.55 3.13
N ALA A 14 39.92 -9.66 3.37
CA ALA A 14 39.59 -10.56 4.46
C ALA A 14 39.49 -9.81 5.80
N ASN A 15 38.49 -10.16 6.61
CA ASN A 15 38.20 -9.54 7.91
C ASN A 15 37.88 -8.04 7.89
N ALA A 16 37.60 -7.43 6.73
CA ALA A 16 37.24 -6.00 6.65
C ALA A 16 36.00 -5.62 7.47
N PHE A 17 35.12 -6.59 7.76
CA PHE A 17 33.89 -6.40 8.53
C PHE A 17 33.77 -7.38 9.70
N ALA A 18 34.89 -7.93 10.18
CA ALA A 18 34.88 -8.97 11.23
C ALA A 18 33.99 -8.58 12.43
N GLY A 19 32.87 -9.28 12.60
CA GLY A 19 31.95 -9.10 13.72
C GLY A 19 31.07 -7.84 13.67
N VAL A 20 31.08 -7.08 12.56
CA VAL A 20 30.31 -5.83 12.42
C VAL A 20 29.35 -5.87 11.23
N ALA A 21 28.46 -4.89 11.16
CA ALA A 21 27.57 -4.70 10.02
C ALA A 21 28.30 -4.00 8.86
N ALA A 22 28.02 -4.41 7.63
CA ALA A 22 28.47 -3.72 6.42
C ALA A 22 27.36 -2.80 5.90
N VAL A 23 27.67 -1.53 5.62
CA VAL A 23 26.77 -0.58 4.95
C VAL A 23 27.23 -0.42 3.51
N ILE A 24 26.39 -0.77 2.54
CA ILE A 24 26.76 -0.95 1.13
C ILE A 24 25.76 -0.21 0.24
N SER A 25 26.24 0.50 -0.78
CA SER A 25 25.37 1.15 -1.76
C SER A 25 24.81 0.14 -2.77
N ARG A 26 23.54 0.31 -3.15
CA ARG A 26 22.83 -0.54 -4.11
C ARG A 26 23.57 -0.70 -5.44
N GLY A 27 24.13 0.35 -6.04
CA GLY A 27 24.91 0.23 -7.28
C GLY A 27 24.22 -0.57 -8.40
N THR A 28 25.01 -1.30 -9.21
CA THR A 28 24.51 -2.04 -10.40
C THR A 28 24.55 -3.56 -10.28
N CYS A 29 25.41 -4.13 -9.43
CA CYS A 29 25.49 -5.58 -9.23
C CYS A 29 24.37 -6.12 -8.33
N GLU A 30 24.18 -7.45 -8.37
CA GLU A 30 23.13 -8.14 -7.62
C GLU A 30 23.23 -7.98 -6.10
N PHE A 31 22.09 -7.99 -5.41
CA PHE A 31 22.04 -7.83 -3.96
C PHE A 31 22.74 -8.96 -3.22
N SER A 32 22.50 -10.22 -3.61
CA SER A 32 23.14 -11.36 -2.95
C SER A 32 24.65 -11.37 -3.11
N LEU A 33 25.19 -10.96 -4.26
CA LEU A 33 26.63 -10.82 -4.45
C LEU A 33 27.25 -9.86 -3.42
N LYS A 34 26.59 -8.73 -3.15
CA LYS A 34 27.07 -7.72 -2.18
C LYS A 34 27.11 -8.29 -0.77
N VAL A 35 26.00 -8.91 -0.36
CA VAL A 35 25.87 -9.48 0.98
C VAL A 35 26.84 -10.65 1.13
N TYR A 36 26.99 -11.48 0.10
CA TYR A 36 27.97 -12.56 0.05
C TYR A 36 29.40 -12.03 0.21
N ASN A 37 29.81 -11.02 -0.57
CA ASN A 37 31.15 -10.44 -0.46
C ASN A 37 31.42 -9.85 0.93
N ALA A 38 30.44 -9.21 1.55
CA ALA A 38 30.55 -8.69 2.92
C ALA A 38 30.66 -9.83 3.95
N GLN A 39 29.86 -10.89 3.80
CA GLN A 39 29.92 -12.10 4.61
C GLN A 39 31.30 -12.76 4.53
N GLN A 40 31.86 -12.91 3.34
CA GLN A 40 33.21 -13.47 3.15
C GLN A 40 34.30 -12.62 3.82
N ALA A 41 34.04 -11.33 4.03
CA ALA A 41 34.92 -10.43 4.78
C ALA A 41 34.57 -10.32 6.28
N GLY A 42 33.72 -11.21 6.81
CA GLY A 42 33.42 -11.37 8.23
C GLY A 42 32.24 -10.55 8.75
N ALA A 43 31.45 -9.93 7.87
CA ALA A 43 30.25 -9.19 8.28
C ALA A 43 29.21 -10.13 8.91
N VAL A 44 28.54 -9.67 9.95
CA VAL A 44 27.44 -10.40 10.62
C VAL A 44 26.05 -9.90 10.22
N PHE A 45 26.00 -8.79 9.47
CA PHE A 45 24.79 -8.12 9.02
C PHE A 45 25.11 -7.22 7.82
N ALA A 46 24.18 -7.04 6.89
CA ALA A 46 24.35 -6.09 5.77
C ALA A 46 23.17 -5.11 5.64
N VAL A 47 23.49 -3.82 5.50
CA VAL A 47 22.54 -2.76 5.17
C VAL A 47 22.82 -2.32 3.74
N ILE A 48 21.88 -2.56 2.83
CA ILE A 48 21.94 -2.03 1.48
C ILE A 48 21.13 -0.74 1.42
N TYR A 49 21.74 0.37 1.02
CA TYR A 49 21.01 1.63 0.83
C TYR A 49 20.87 1.98 -0.65
N ASN A 50 19.75 2.60 -1.01
CA ASN A 50 19.45 2.93 -2.40
C ASN A 50 20.51 3.89 -2.99
N HIS A 51 20.69 3.82 -4.30
CA HIS A 51 21.51 4.77 -5.05
C HIS A 51 20.78 6.12 -5.22
N ALA A 52 21.54 7.18 -5.52
CA ALA A 52 21.01 8.55 -5.58
C ALA A 52 19.81 8.71 -6.54
N ALA A 53 19.86 8.09 -7.73
CA ALA A 53 18.78 8.17 -8.71
C ALA A 53 17.47 7.50 -8.26
N GLY A 54 17.56 6.52 -7.34
CA GLY A 54 16.39 5.85 -6.77
C GLY A 54 15.82 6.52 -5.52
N GLY A 55 16.46 7.58 -5.03
CA GLY A 55 16.00 8.32 -3.86
C GLY A 55 15.73 7.42 -2.64
N ASP A 56 14.65 7.72 -1.92
CA ASP A 56 14.24 7.00 -0.72
C ASP A 56 13.26 5.85 -0.98
N ASP A 57 13.04 5.50 -2.25
CA ASP A 57 12.20 4.36 -2.60
C ASP A 57 12.77 3.08 -2.00
N ILE A 58 11.89 2.28 -1.40
CA ILE A 58 12.22 0.97 -0.83
C ILE A 58 11.87 -0.10 -1.85
N MET A 59 12.72 -1.12 -1.96
CA MET A 59 12.49 -2.23 -2.86
C MET A 59 12.87 -3.57 -2.22
N ASN A 60 12.26 -4.63 -2.74
CA ASN A 60 12.65 -5.99 -2.39
C ASN A 60 14.01 -6.32 -3.00
N MET A 61 14.92 -6.82 -2.19
CA MET A 61 16.20 -7.33 -2.67
C MET A 61 15.97 -8.67 -3.37
N GLY A 62 16.17 -8.69 -4.69
CA GLY A 62 16.11 -9.91 -5.48
C GLY A 62 17.18 -10.92 -5.04
N ALA A 63 16.83 -12.21 -5.06
CA ALA A 63 17.67 -13.30 -4.57
C ALA A 63 19.02 -13.37 -5.32
N GLY A 64 19.05 -13.21 -6.64
CA GLY A 64 20.29 -13.25 -7.43
C GLY A 64 21.01 -14.62 -7.40
N ALA A 65 22.17 -14.70 -8.03
CA ALA A 65 22.91 -15.94 -8.22
C ALA A 65 23.56 -16.49 -6.94
N GLN A 66 23.90 -15.63 -5.97
CA GLN A 66 24.54 -16.04 -4.70
C GLN A 66 23.54 -16.24 -3.55
N ALA A 67 22.22 -16.26 -3.83
CA ALA A 67 21.18 -16.34 -2.80
C ALA A 67 21.42 -17.47 -1.79
N ASP A 68 21.68 -18.68 -2.30
CA ASP A 68 21.81 -19.90 -1.50
C ASP A 68 23.06 -19.91 -0.61
N GLN A 69 24.00 -19.00 -0.84
CA GLN A 69 25.26 -18.89 -0.11
C GLN A 69 25.23 -17.78 0.96
N VAL A 70 24.21 -16.93 0.93
CA VAL A 70 24.02 -15.85 1.91
C VAL A 70 23.34 -16.42 3.16
N THR A 71 24.01 -16.29 4.29
CA THR A 71 23.57 -16.81 5.60
C THR A 71 23.39 -15.72 6.65
N ILE A 72 23.88 -14.51 6.38
CA ILE A 72 23.69 -13.35 7.26
C ILE A 72 22.42 -12.57 6.91
N PRO A 73 21.71 -12.00 7.89
CA PRO A 73 20.59 -11.11 7.64
C PRO A 73 21.02 -9.85 6.88
N SER A 74 20.13 -9.36 6.03
CA SER A 74 20.32 -8.10 5.32
C SER A 74 19.02 -7.32 5.16
N VAL A 75 19.12 -5.99 5.10
CA VAL A 75 17.97 -5.08 4.94
C VAL A 75 18.25 -4.03 3.87
N PHE A 76 17.19 -3.55 3.24
CA PHE A 76 17.23 -2.44 2.30
C PHE A 76 16.67 -1.16 2.93
N ILE A 77 17.34 -0.03 2.71
CA ILE A 77 16.88 1.29 3.17
C ILE A 77 16.99 2.35 2.07
N GLY A 78 16.25 3.45 2.22
CA GLY A 78 16.31 4.60 1.32
C GLY A 78 17.68 5.28 1.30
N HIS A 79 17.98 5.99 0.21
CA HIS A 79 19.26 6.66 -0.02
C HIS A 79 19.66 7.62 1.10
N SER A 80 18.74 8.49 1.53
CA SER A 80 18.99 9.53 2.54
C SER A 80 19.35 8.93 3.90
N ASN A 81 18.67 7.86 4.30
CA ASN A 81 18.98 7.16 5.55
C ASN A 81 20.30 6.39 5.46
N GLY A 82 20.63 5.84 4.29
CA GLY A 82 21.94 5.26 4.02
C GLY A 82 23.09 6.24 4.20
N LEU A 83 22.98 7.43 3.62
CA LEU A 83 23.97 8.49 3.78
C LEU A 83 24.13 8.91 5.25
N LYS A 84 23.03 9.06 5.99
CA LYS A 84 23.08 9.35 7.44
C LYS A 84 23.84 8.28 8.23
N LEU A 85 23.71 6.99 7.88
CA LEU A 85 24.49 5.92 8.51
C LEU A 85 25.98 6.02 8.17
N VAL A 86 26.31 6.32 6.92
CA VAL A 86 27.70 6.53 6.47
C VAL A 86 28.33 7.71 7.21
N ASP A 87 27.64 8.85 7.27
CA ASP A 87 28.10 10.06 7.96
C ASP A 87 28.24 9.83 9.47
N TRP A 88 27.28 9.11 10.07
CA TRP A 88 27.33 8.73 11.48
C TRP A 88 28.59 7.89 11.79
N TYR A 89 28.87 6.88 10.96
CA TYR A 89 30.08 6.08 11.12
C TYR A 89 31.35 6.89 10.88
N ALA A 90 31.37 7.78 9.88
CA ALA A 90 32.52 8.67 9.64
C ALA A 90 32.81 9.57 10.85
N ALA A 91 31.77 10.02 11.57
CA ALA A 91 31.90 10.86 12.75
C ALA A 91 32.25 10.09 14.04
N LYS A 92 31.81 8.83 14.18
CA LYS A 92 31.91 8.06 15.44
C LYS A 92 32.87 6.87 15.40
N GLY A 93 33.23 6.39 14.21
CA GLY A 93 34.09 5.23 14.01
C GLY A 93 33.58 4.00 14.77
N ASN A 94 34.50 3.32 15.47
CA ASN A 94 34.22 2.09 16.23
C ASN A 94 33.26 2.29 17.42
N ALA A 95 32.96 3.53 17.83
CA ALA A 95 31.94 3.78 18.83
C ALA A 95 30.51 3.65 18.27
N SER A 96 30.35 3.50 16.95
CA SER A 96 29.05 3.31 16.30
C SER A 96 28.44 1.97 16.67
N LYS A 97 27.16 1.97 17.04
CA LYS A 97 26.39 0.74 17.29
C LYS A 97 25.14 0.72 16.42
N LEU A 98 25.04 -0.28 15.54
CA LEU A 98 23.81 -0.56 14.81
C LEU A 98 22.91 -1.44 15.70
N VAL A 99 21.66 -1.05 15.87
CA VAL A 99 20.65 -1.85 16.55
C VAL A 99 19.57 -2.17 15.53
N TYR A 100 19.33 -3.47 15.33
CA TYR A 100 18.29 -3.97 14.44
C TYR A 100 17.21 -4.67 15.28
N SER A 101 15.96 -4.30 15.04
CA SER A 101 14.80 -5.02 15.56
C SER A 101 14.21 -5.87 14.44
N PRO A 102 14.07 -7.19 14.62
CA PRO A 102 13.39 -8.04 13.65
C PRO A 102 11.87 -7.86 13.69
N PHE A 103 11.34 -7.12 14.67
CA PHE A 103 9.92 -6.81 14.74
C PHE A 103 9.60 -5.66 13.79
N GLY A 104 8.80 -5.97 12.78
CA GLY A 104 8.19 -4.96 11.91
C GLY A 104 7.33 -4.01 12.74
N PHE A 105 7.38 -2.73 12.41
CA PHE A 105 6.48 -1.71 12.92
C PHE A 105 5.87 -0.97 11.75
N GLN A 106 4.65 -0.45 11.93
CA GLN A 106 4.01 0.37 10.92
C GLN A 106 4.78 1.68 10.79
N LEU A 107 5.47 1.89 9.67
CA LEU A 107 5.77 3.24 9.22
C LEU A 107 4.44 3.88 8.83
N GLY A 108 4.16 5.06 9.38
CA GLY A 108 2.93 5.78 9.08
C GLY A 108 2.69 5.88 7.57
N ASN A 109 1.43 5.82 7.16
CA ASN A 109 0.99 6.10 5.81
C ASN A 109 0.22 7.43 5.80
N THR A 110 0.17 8.10 4.64
CA THR A 110 -0.78 9.20 4.44
C THR A 110 -2.19 8.60 4.42
N PRO A 111 -3.06 8.90 5.39
CA PRO A 111 -4.44 8.43 5.35
C PRO A 111 -5.20 9.15 4.25
N ASP A 112 -6.27 8.51 3.75
CA ASP A 112 -7.21 9.09 2.79
C ASP A 112 -6.56 9.59 1.48
N GLU A 113 -5.44 8.98 1.12
CA GLU A 113 -4.74 9.21 -0.14
C GLU A 113 -4.96 8.02 -1.10
N ILE A 114 -5.42 8.32 -2.32
CA ILE A 114 -5.56 7.33 -3.37
C ILE A 114 -4.21 7.11 -4.05
N ILE A 115 -3.64 5.94 -3.79
CA ILE A 115 -2.32 5.54 -4.30
C ILE A 115 -2.25 5.49 -5.83
N ALA A 116 -1.07 5.80 -6.37
CA ALA A 116 -0.82 5.96 -7.80
C ALA A 116 -1.15 4.71 -8.65
N PHE A 117 -0.95 3.51 -8.10
CA PHE A 117 -1.22 2.26 -8.84
C PHE A 117 -2.70 1.89 -8.90
N SER A 118 -3.56 2.53 -8.10
CA SER A 118 -4.99 2.23 -8.14
C SER A 118 -5.55 2.68 -9.49
N SER A 119 -6.24 1.78 -10.18
CA SER A 119 -6.83 2.09 -11.48
C SER A 119 -7.87 3.20 -11.37
N ARG A 120 -7.96 4.02 -12.41
CA ARG A 120 -8.88 5.15 -12.54
C ARG A 120 -9.97 4.85 -13.55
N GLY A 121 -11.13 5.45 -13.34
CA GLY A 121 -12.18 5.49 -14.33
C GLY A 121 -11.90 6.48 -15.47
N PRO A 122 -12.84 6.56 -16.43
CA PRO A 122 -14.05 5.75 -16.50
C PRO A 122 -13.74 4.31 -16.93
N ALA A 123 -14.64 3.37 -16.63
CA ALA A 123 -14.58 2.04 -17.20
C ALA A 123 -15.01 2.04 -18.67
N VAL A 124 -14.79 0.92 -19.37
CA VAL A 124 -15.25 0.72 -20.75
C VAL A 124 -16.74 1.08 -20.86
N GLY A 125 -17.07 1.88 -21.88
CA GLY A 125 -18.43 2.41 -22.06
C GLY A 125 -18.74 3.68 -21.28
N ASN A 126 -17.72 4.39 -20.77
CA ASN A 126 -17.87 5.66 -20.01
C ASN A 126 -18.72 5.51 -18.74
N SER A 127 -18.63 4.35 -18.10
CA SER A 127 -19.32 4.09 -16.82
C SER A 127 -18.44 4.50 -15.64
N LEU A 128 -19.08 4.97 -14.57
CA LEU A 128 -18.40 5.39 -13.35
C LEU A 128 -17.80 4.16 -12.64
N LYS A 129 -16.47 4.15 -12.57
CA LYS A 129 -15.68 3.22 -11.76
C LYS A 129 -14.46 3.96 -11.19
N PRO A 130 -13.92 3.53 -10.04
CA PRO A 130 -14.39 2.43 -9.18
C PRO A 130 -15.72 2.72 -8.46
N ASP A 131 -16.28 1.74 -7.73
CA ASP A 131 -17.52 1.96 -6.95
C ASP A 131 -17.24 2.66 -5.61
N LEU A 132 -16.19 2.25 -4.90
CA LEU A 132 -15.72 2.84 -3.64
C LEU A 132 -14.22 2.52 -3.43
N ALA A 133 -13.58 3.22 -2.49
CA ALA A 133 -12.21 2.99 -2.05
C ALA A 133 -12.16 2.29 -0.68
N ALA A 134 -11.07 1.56 -0.41
CA ALA A 134 -10.82 0.93 0.89
C ALA A 134 -9.29 0.79 1.14
N PRO A 135 -8.86 0.54 2.40
CA PRO A 135 -7.44 0.38 2.71
C PRO A 135 -6.78 -0.75 1.90
N GLY A 136 -5.78 -0.38 1.10
CA GLY A 136 -5.05 -1.32 0.24
C GLY A 136 -3.55 -1.10 0.19
N VAL A 137 -3.01 -0.18 0.99
CA VAL A 137 -1.57 0.11 1.05
C VAL A 137 -1.03 -0.37 2.38
N ASN A 138 0.08 -1.10 2.35
CA ASN A 138 0.77 -1.57 3.55
C ASN A 138 -0.13 -2.41 4.47
N ILE A 139 -0.92 -3.31 3.89
CA ILE A 139 -1.84 -4.19 4.62
C ILE A 139 -1.06 -5.42 5.11
N LEU A 140 -0.99 -5.57 6.43
CA LEU A 140 -0.45 -6.75 7.09
C LEU A 140 -1.52 -7.86 7.11
N ALA A 141 -1.21 -9.01 6.53
CA ALA A 141 -2.09 -10.18 6.52
C ALA A 141 -1.28 -11.48 6.56
N GLN A 142 -1.96 -12.59 6.81
CA GLN A 142 -1.36 -13.92 6.69
C GLN A 142 -1.01 -14.21 5.22
N GLY A 143 0.15 -14.85 4.99
CA GLY A 143 0.55 -15.30 3.65
C GLY A 143 2.05 -15.28 3.36
N TYR A 144 2.91 -14.96 4.34
CA TYR A 144 4.35 -14.85 4.11
C TYR A 144 5.16 -15.36 5.29
N THR A 145 6.00 -16.36 5.06
CA THR A 145 6.99 -16.87 6.02
C THR A 145 8.35 -16.88 5.32
N PRO A 146 9.32 -16.05 5.76
CA PRO A 146 10.66 -16.04 5.18
C PRO A 146 11.30 -17.43 5.22
N GLY A 147 11.87 -17.87 4.09
CA GLY A 147 12.62 -19.13 4.01
C GLY A 147 11.79 -20.42 4.03
N ALA A 148 10.46 -20.33 4.13
CA ALA A 148 9.60 -21.51 4.11
C ALA A 148 9.18 -21.89 2.68
N THR A 149 9.04 -23.19 2.43
CA THR A 149 8.60 -23.76 1.15
C THR A 149 7.25 -24.48 1.29
N GLY A 150 6.60 -24.77 0.17
CA GLY A 150 5.28 -25.41 0.16
C GLY A 150 4.24 -24.60 0.95
N GLU A 151 3.32 -25.29 1.63
CA GLU A 151 2.26 -24.65 2.42
C GLU A 151 2.78 -23.84 3.60
N ALA A 152 3.94 -24.19 4.16
CA ALA A 152 4.51 -23.48 5.30
C ALA A 152 4.80 -21.99 4.99
N ARG A 153 5.00 -21.64 3.71
CA ARG A 153 5.19 -20.23 3.28
C ARG A 153 3.97 -19.35 3.56
N HIS A 154 2.77 -19.93 3.67
CA HIS A 154 1.53 -19.21 3.86
C HIS A 154 1.14 -19.03 5.34
N LEU A 155 1.86 -19.64 6.29
CA LEU A 155 1.45 -19.64 7.70
C LEU A 155 1.83 -18.36 8.47
N GLY A 156 2.87 -17.66 8.03
CA GLY A 156 3.34 -16.39 8.60
C GLY A 156 2.61 -15.16 8.07
N TYR A 157 3.07 -13.99 8.47
CA TYR A 157 2.48 -12.69 8.12
C TYR A 157 3.39 -11.88 7.20
N GLY A 158 2.79 -11.14 6.28
CA GLY A 158 3.48 -10.23 5.39
C GLY A 158 2.66 -8.98 5.13
N GLN A 159 3.37 -7.91 4.75
CA GLN A 159 2.75 -6.65 4.39
C GLN A 159 2.83 -6.46 2.87
N VAL A 160 1.68 -6.20 2.24
CA VAL A 160 1.58 -6.00 0.80
C VAL A 160 0.62 -4.85 0.48
N SER A 161 0.79 -4.29 -0.71
CA SER A 161 -0.03 -3.19 -1.22
C SER A 161 -0.69 -3.62 -2.53
N GLY A 162 -1.95 -3.26 -2.72
CA GLY A 162 -2.71 -3.53 -3.92
C GLY A 162 -4.20 -3.29 -3.73
N THR A 163 -4.91 -3.05 -4.83
CA THR A 163 -6.39 -3.11 -4.82
C THR A 163 -6.89 -4.52 -4.47
N SER A 164 -6.06 -5.55 -4.71
CA SER A 164 -6.26 -6.92 -4.19
C SER A 164 -6.32 -7.00 -2.67
N MET A 165 -5.75 -6.04 -1.93
CA MET A 165 -5.84 -5.94 -0.47
C MET A 165 -7.00 -5.05 -0.03
N ALA A 166 -7.42 -4.08 -0.86
CA ALA A 166 -8.63 -3.30 -0.62
C ALA A 166 -9.91 -4.13 -0.80
N ALA A 167 -9.97 -4.97 -1.84
CA ALA A 167 -11.12 -5.82 -2.14
C ALA A 167 -11.60 -6.70 -0.96
N PRO A 168 -10.74 -7.43 -0.22
CA PRO A 168 -11.19 -8.23 0.93
C PRO A 168 -11.71 -7.40 2.10
N HIS A 169 -11.28 -6.15 2.28
CA HIS A 169 -11.91 -5.25 3.26
C HIS A 169 -13.36 -4.95 2.89
N VAL A 170 -13.63 -4.65 1.62
CA VAL A 170 -14.99 -4.42 1.11
C VAL A 170 -15.83 -5.69 1.19
N ALA A 171 -15.26 -6.85 0.85
CA ALA A 171 -15.95 -8.13 0.96
C ALA A 171 -16.34 -8.45 2.42
N GLY A 172 -15.42 -8.23 3.37
CA GLY A 172 -15.69 -8.38 4.80
C GLY A 172 -16.80 -7.46 5.27
N ALA A 173 -16.76 -6.18 4.88
CA ALA A 173 -17.84 -5.23 5.18
C ALA A 173 -19.19 -5.68 4.60
N ALA A 174 -19.22 -6.11 3.34
CA ALA A 174 -20.44 -6.63 2.71
C ALA A 174 -21.03 -7.83 3.46
N ILE A 175 -20.18 -8.73 3.97
CA ILE A 175 -20.62 -9.87 4.80
C ILE A 175 -21.22 -9.38 6.13
N LEU A 176 -20.61 -8.40 6.80
CA LEU A 176 -21.15 -7.84 8.04
C LEU A 176 -22.52 -7.19 7.82
N ILE A 177 -22.66 -6.40 6.74
CA ILE A 177 -23.95 -5.81 6.37
C ILE A 177 -24.98 -6.90 6.02
N ARG A 178 -24.58 -7.95 5.29
CA ARG A 178 -25.45 -9.10 4.99
C ARG A 178 -25.91 -9.83 6.26
N GLN A 179 -25.04 -9.95 7.25
CA GLN A 179 -25.37 -10.56 8.53
C GLN A 179 -26.39 -9.74 9.31
N MET A 180 -26.26 -8.40 9.30
CA MET A 180 -27.24 -7.49 9.92
C MET A 180 -28.56 -7.42 9.16
N HIS A 181 -28.52 -7.58 7.83
CA HIS A 181 -29.68 -7.52 6.96
C HIS A 181 -29.79 -8.77 6.05
N PRO A 182 -30.19 -9.94 6.60
CA PRO A 182 -30.22 -11.23 5.88
C PRO A 182 -31.21 -11.32 4.72
N ASN A 183 -32.03 -10.29 4.50
CA ASN A 183 -32.95 -10.23 3.37
C ASN A 183 -32.52 -9.22 2.29
N TRP A 184 -31.48 -8.42 2.52
CA TRP A 184 -31.00 -7.47 1.53
C TRP A 184 -30.28 -8.16 0.37
N THR A 185 -30.60 -7.73 -0.84
CA THR A 185 -29.95 -8.14 -2.07
C THR A 185 -28.50 -7.62 -2.14
N PRO A 186 -27.65 -8.18 -3.02
CA PRO A 186 -26.32 -7.64 -3.24
C PRO A 186 -26.30 -6.17 -3.68
N ALA A 187 -27.31 -5.73 -4.46
CA ALA A 187 -27.45 -4.35 -4.88
C ALA A 187 -27.75 -3.41 -3.71
N GLU A 188 -28.59 -3.84 -2.78
CA GLU A 188 -28.92 -3.09 -1.56
C GLU A 188 -27.72 -2.98 -0.61
N ILE A 189 -26.95 -4.06 -0.44
CA ILE A 189 -25.70 -4.04 0.33
C ILE A 189 -24.68 -3.10 -0.32
N LYS A 190 -24.50 -3.20 -1.65
CA LYS A 190 -23.64 -2.29 -2.40
C LYS A 190 -24.09 -0.84 -2.24
N SER A 191 -25.40 -0.60 -2.28
CA SER A 191 -25.97 0.73 -2.10
C SER A 191 -25.63 1.31 -0.74
N ALA A 192 -25.85 0.57 0.35
CA ALA A 192 -25.48 1.00 1.69
C ALA A 192 -23.97 1.32 1.80
N LEU A 193 -23.10 0.44 1.29
CA LEU A 193 -21.65 0.65 1.35
C LEU A 193 -21.20 1.90 0.57
N MET A 194 -21.86 2.21 -0.55
CA MET A 194 -21.51 3.36 -1.39
C MET A 194 -22.12 4.66 -0.85
N SER A 195 -23.41 4.68 -0.51
CA SER A 195 -24.11 5.91 -0.11
C SER A 195 -23.65 6.48 1.23
N THR A 196 -22.98 5.66 2.05
CA THR A 196 -22.46 6.06 3.36
C THR A 196 -20.93 6.16 3.40
N ALA A 197 -20.24 6.02 2.26
CA ALA A 197 -18.79 6.14 2.20
C ALA A 197 -18.33 7.57 2.53
N LYS A 198 -17.15 7.71 3.14
CA LYS A 198 -16.51 9.01 3.39
C LYS A 198 -15.99 9.57 2.07
N TYR A 199 -16.66 10.58 1.53
CA TYR A 199 -16.30 11.21 0.26
C TYR A 199 -15.31 12.38 0.40
N LEU A 200 -15.45 13.20 1.45
CA LEU A 200 -14.63 14.41 1.65
C LEU A 200 -13.26 14.08 2.26
N ASP A 201 -12.34 15.04 2.14
CA ASP A 201 -10.96 14.96 2.66
C ASP A 201 -10.18 13.74 2.14
N MET A 202 -10.43 13.41 0.88
CA MET A 202 -9.70 12.38 0.14
C MET A 202 -8.87 13.04 -0.96
N TYR A 203 -7.63 12.59 -1.13
CA TYR A 203 -6.66 13.21 -2.04
C TYR A 203 -5.99 12.18 -2.94
N THR A 204 -5.48 12.60 -4.08
CA THR A 204 -4.56 11.79 -4.88
C THR A 204 -3.13 11.95 -4.36
N VAL A 205 -2.20 11.09 -4.79
CA VAL A 205 -0.76 11.26 -4.48
C VAL A 205 -0.17 12.60 -4.96
N ALA A 206 -0.84 13.29 -5.89
CA ALA A 206 -0.43 14.62 -6.35
C ALA A 206 -0.87 15.74 -5.39
N GLY A 207 -1.69 15.42 -4.39
CA GLY A 207 -2.27 16.38 -3.44
C GLY A 207 -3.59 17.00 -3.89
N ASP A 208 -4.10 16.62 -5.07
CA ASP A 208 -5.40 17.09 -5.57
C ASP A 208 -6.56 16.37 -4.87
N PRO A 209 -7.71 17.04 -4.63
CA PRO A 209 -8.91 16.37 -4.15
C PRO A 209 -9.31 15.21 -5.08
N ALA A 210 -9.49 14.02 -4.51
CA ALA A 210 -9.88 12.84 -5.25
C ALA A 210 -11.30 12.98 -5.78
N GLN A 211 -11.51 12.57 -7.04
CA GLN A 211 -12.78 12.68 -7.76
C GLN A 211 -13.49 11.33 -7.85
N PRO A 212 -14.77 11.28 -8.28
CA PRO A 212 -15.50 10.01 -8.44
C PRO A 212 -14.81 8.98 -9.34
N LEU A 213 -14.00 9.42 -10.32
CA LEU A 213 -13.21 8.52 -11.17
C LEU A 213 -11.93 7.98 -10.49
N ASP A 214 -11.52 8.58 -9.37
CA ASP A 214 -10.41 8.10 -8.55
C ASP A 214 -10.86 7.09 -7.48
N MET A 215 -11.99 7.38 -6.83
CA MET A 215 -12.40 6.72 -5.58
C MET A 215 -13.84 6.22 -5.54
N GLY A 216 -14.63 6.45 -6.60
CA GLY A 216 -16.05 6.14 -6.60
C GLY A 216 -16.81 7.00 -5.59
N ALA A 217 -17.65 6.38 -4.77
CA ALA A 217 -18.43 7.05 -3.74
C ALA A 217 -17.61 7.52 -2.53
N GLY A 218 -16.31 7.17 -2.44
CA GLY A 218 -15.43 7.54 -1.34
C GLY A 218 -14.88 6.32 -0.59
N ARG A 219 -14.23 6.55 0.56
CA ARG A 219 -13.66 5.50 1.41
C ARG A 219 -14.75 4.78 2.19
N LEU A 220 -14.72 3.45 2.16
CA LEU A 220 -15.53 2.55 2.98
C LEU A 220 -15.63 3.01 4.44
N ASP A 221 -16.87 3.12 4.93
CA ASP A 221 -17.20 3.32 6.34
C ASP A 221 -18.24 2.28 6.76
N VAL A 222 -17.79 1.25 7.48
CA VAL A 222 -18.63 0.11 7.86
C VAL A 222 -19.67 0.50 8.91
N ALA A 223 -19.30 1.41 9.82
CA ALA A 223 -20.22 1.86 10.87
C ALA A 223 -21.35 2.71 10.27
N ALA A 224 -21.02 3.59 9.34
CA ALA A 224 -22.02 4.37 8.62
C ALA A 224 -22.91 3.47 7.74
N ALA A 225 -22.34 2.47 7.06
CA ALA A 225 -23.13 1.54 6.23
C ALA A 225 -24.10 0.69 7.05
N ALA A 226 -23.72 0.29 8.26
CA ALA A 226 -24.59 -0.42 9.20
C ALA A 226 -25.75 0.44 9.73
N ALA A 227 -25.60 1.77 9.66
CA ALA A 227 -26.58 2.76 10.08
C ALA A 227 -27.20 3.52 8.89
N ALA A 228 -27.14 2.95 7.68
CA ALA A 228 -27.74 3.56 6.50
C ALA A 228 -29.23 3.87 6.78
N GLY A 229 -29.70 5.07 6.42
CA GLY A 229 -31.11 5.46 6.55
C GLY A 229 -31.92 5.20 5.28
N VAL A 230 -31.27 5.29 4.12
CA VAL A 230 -31.86 5.02 2.81
C VAL A 230 -30.93 4.19 1.93
N LEU A 231 -31.54 3.42 1.04
CA LEU A 231 -30.87 2.72 -0.06
C LEU A 231 -31.27 3.36 -1.38
N LEU A 232 -30.29 3.48 -2.27
CA LEU A 232 -30.38 4.11 -3.58
C LEU A 232 -30.21 3.07 -4.69
N ASP A 233 -31.08 3.09 -5.69
CA ASP A 233 -30.98 2.26 -6.89
C ASP A 233 -31.21 3.10 -8.17
N PRO A 234 -30.18 3.32 -9.01
CA PRO A 234 -28.80 2.86 -8.83
C PRO A 234 -28.05 3.67 -7.76
N PRO A 235 -27.02 3.11 -7.11
CA PRO A 235 -26.23 3.81 -6.08
C PRO A 235 -25.15 4.74 -6.66
N SER A 236 -24.97 4.74 -7.98
CA SER A 236 -24.11 5.69 -8.70
C SER A 236 -24.75 6.08 -10.03
N LEU A 237 -24.45 7.30 -10.48
CA LEU A 237 -25.03 7.87 -11.69
C LEU A 237 -23.95 7.97 -12.77
N SER A 238 -24.10 7.20 -13.84
CA SER A 238 -23.23 7.24 -15.01
C SER A 238 -24.03 7.71 -16.21
N TYR A 239 -23.83 8.97 -16.60
CA TYR A 239 -24.51 9.56 -17.76
C TYR A 239 -23.82 9.26 -19.10
N GLY A 240 -22.62 8.66 -19.06
CA GLY A 240 -21.83 8.42 -20.27
C GLY A 240 -21.44 9.73 -20.96
N LEU A 241 -21.39 9.70 -22.29
CA LEU A 241 -21.18 10.92 -23.07
C LEU A 241 -22.51 11.65 -23.23
N VAL A 242 -22.55 12.89 -22.74
CA VAL A 242 -23.72 13.78 -22.88
C VAL A 242 -23.37 14.89 -23.86
N THR A 243 -24.17 15.04 -24.91
CA THR A 243 -23.97 16.10 -25.91
C THR A 243 -24.29 17.46 -25.28
N THR A 244 -23.42 18.45 -25.50
CA THR A 244 -23.65 19.81 -25.02
C THR A 244 -25.01 20.34 -25.47
N GLY A 245 -25.82 20.82 -24.53
CA GLY A 245 -27.16 21.36 -24.80
C GLY A 245 -28.28 20.32 -24.78
N THR A 246 -27.96 19.02 -24.59
CA THR A 246 -28.98 17.99 -24.34
C THR A 246 -29.20 17.78 -22.85
N LYS A 247 -30.31 17.12 -22.51
CA LYS A 247 -30.65 16.70 -21.15
C LYS A 247 -30.68 15.19 -21.11
N GLU A 248 -30.04 14.62 -20.10
CA GLU A 248 -30.14 13.21 -19.75
C GLU A 248 -30.75 13.09 -18.37
N THR A 249 -31.52 12.02 -18.13
CA THR A 249 -32.20 11.81 -16.85
C THR A 249 -32.01 10.37 -16.41
N ILE A 250 -31.56 10.21 -15.18
CA ILE A 250 -31.51 8.92 -14.49
C ILE A 250 -32.50 8.98 -13.34
N THR A 251 -33.45 8.04 -13.32
CA THR A 251 -34.35 7.85 -12.18
C THR A 251 -33.61 7.10 -11.08
N VAL A 252 -33.64 7.64 -9.87
CA VAL A 252 -33.09 7.00 -8.68
C VAL A 252 -34.24 6.61 -7.77
N ASN A 253 -34.37 5.32 -7.50
CA ASN A 253 -35.29 4.82 -6.50
C ASN A 253 -34.66 4.96 -5.12
N VAL A 254 -35.40 5.54 -4.18
CA VAL A 254 -34.98 5.71 -2.80
C VAL A 254 -35.87 4.83 -1.92
N ARG A 255 -35.26 3.89 -1.20
CA ARG A 255 -35.95 3.02 -0.24
C ARG A 255 -35.49 3.36 1.17
N SER A 256 -36.41 3.86 2.00
CA SER A 256 -36.13 4.04 3.42
C SER A 256 -35.98 2.68 4.12
N ILE A 257 -35.03 2.61 5.04
CA ILE A 257 -34.80 1.48 5.95
C ILE A 257 -34.89 1.90 7.42
N ALA A 258 -35.20 3.18 7.67
CA ALA A 258 -35.43 3.71 9.00
C ALA A 258 -36.74 3.18 9.59
N SER A 259 -36.77 3.02 10.91
CA SER A 259 -37.97 2.60 11.66
C SER A 259 -39.00 3.73 11.82
N ALA A 260 -38.64 4.96 11.46
CA ALA A 260 -39.47 6.15 11.56
C ALA A 260 -39.31 7.02 10.29
N PRO A 261 -40.27 7.91 9.98
CA PRO A 261 -40.14 8.85 8.89
C PRO A 261 -38.93 9.78 9.08
N GLU A 262 -38.16 9.98 8.02
CA GLU A 262 -36.99 10.87 7.98
C GLU A 262 -37.14 11.88 6.85
N THR A 263 -36.58 13.08 7.05
CA THR A 263 -36.53 14.14 6.04
C THR A 263 -35.09 14.40 5.65
N TYR A 264 -34.81 14.38 4.35
CA TYR A 264 -33.48 14.58 3.80
C TYR A 264 -33.43 15.87 2.98
N ALA A 265 -32.34 16.63 3.11
CA ALA A 265 -32.01 17.72 2.20
C ALA A 265 -31.10 17.17 1.09
N LEU A 266 -31.47 17.40 -0.17
CA LEU A 266 -30.64 17.04 -1.31
C LEU A 266 -29.84 18.26 -1.77
N SER A 267 -28.54 18.08 -1.92
CA SER A 267 -27.64 19.07 -2.52
C SER A 267 -26.67 18.38 -3.48
N THR A 268 -26.11 19.16 -4.38
CA THR A 268 -25.06 18.72 -5.30
C THR A 268 -23.76 19.41 -4.90
N LEU A 269 -22.68 18.64 -4.80
CA LEU A 269 -21.34 19.16 -4.62
C LEU A 269 -20.57 19.01 -5.94
N TYR A 270 -20.03 20.12 -6.43
CA TYR A 270 -19.06 20.11 -7.53
C TYR A 270 -17.66 20.07 -6.93
N THR A 271 -16.88 19.05 -7.25
CA THR A 271 -15.55 18.82 -6.64
C THR A 271 -14.36 19.14 -7.54
N GLY A 272 -14.57 19.63 -8.76
CA GLY A 272 -13.47 20.03 -9.67
C GLY A 272 -13.70 19.62 -11.10
#